data_AF-A0A3R7GYP6-F1
#
_entry.id   AF-A0A3R7GYP6-F1
#
_cell.length_a   1.000
_cell.length_b   1.000
_cell.length_c   1.000
_cell.angle_alpha   90.00
_cell.angle_beta   90.00
_cell.angle_gamma   90.00
#
_symmetry.space_group_name_H-M   'P 1'
#
loop_
_entity.id
_entity.type
_entity.pdbx_description
1 polymer ?
#
loop_
_entity_poly.entity_id
_entity_poly.type
_entity_poly.pdbx_seq_one_letter_code
_entity_poly.pdbx_strand_id
1 'polypeptide(L)'
;MSPDTLASALQIPLARATQWADPLSAAMALCAIDSPARQAAFLAQCGHECNRFLFLRELWGPTPEQKLYEPFTPKSKALGNTTAGDGFRYRGGGLIQITGRYNYRTMGQKIGVDLEGNPDQISQPSVAAQASAQFWADRNFNAYADAGRISHAESRDQHRQSQ
;
A
#
# COMPACT_ATOMS: atom_id res chain seq x y z
N MET A 1 -3.79 -18.74 -1.71
CA MET A 1 -5.05 -18.53 -2.46
C MET A 1 -4.80 -18.80 -3.92
N SER A 2 -5.70 -19.47 -4.64
CA SER A 2 -5.50 -19.70 -6.08
C SER A 2 -5.79 -18.43 -6.91
N PRO A 3 -5.23 -18.33 -8.13
CA PRO A 3 -5.58 -17.28 -9.07
C PRO A 3 -7.09 -17.17 -9.34
N ASP A 4 -7.83 -18.27 -9.44
CA ASP A 4 -9.27 -18.26 -9.67
C ASP A 4 -10.06 -17.64 -8.50
N THR A 5 -9.68 -17.97 -7.26
CA THR A 5 -10.28 -17.38 -6.07
C THR A 5 -10.03 -15.88 -6.05
N LEU A 6 -8.80 -15.43 -6.33
CA LEU A 6 -8.46 -14.01 -6.36
C LEU A 6 -9.19 -13.27 -7.49
N ALA A 7 -9.24 -13.86 -8.68
CA ALA A 7 -9.94 -13.31 -9.85
C ALA A 7 -11.43 -13.09 -9.54
N SER A 8 -12.05 -14.09 -8.91
CA SER A 8 -13.47 -14.02 -8.52
C SER A 8 -13.71 -13.02 -7.37
N ALA A 9 -12.85 -12.99 -6.36
CA ALA A 9 -12.98 -12.08 -5.22
C ALA A 9 -12.90 -10.60 -5.64
N LEU A 10 -12.02 -10.28 -6.59
CA LEU A 10 -11.76 -8.90 -7.03
C LEU A 10 -12.41 -8.51 -8.35
N GLN A 11 -13.07 -9.46 -9.02
CA GLN A 11 -13.63 -9.29 -10.36
C GLN A 11 -12.56 -8.78 -11.35
N ILE A 12 -11.41 -9.45 -11.39
CA ILE A 12 -10.28 -9.13 -12.29
C ILE A 12 -9.99 -10.29 -13.26
N PRO A 13 -9.36 -10.02 -14.42
CA PRO A 13 -8.96 -11.08 -15.33
C PRO A 13 -8.01 -12.09 -14.68
N LEU A 14 -8.17 -13.37 -15.02
CA LEU A 14 -7.34 -14.46 -14.49
C LEU A 14 -5.85 -14.19 -14.68
N ALA A 15 -5.44 -13.69 -15.85
CA ALA A 15 -4.04 -13.33 -16.13
C ALA A 15 -3.46 -12.33 -15.12
N ARG A 16 -4.27 -11.36 -14.65
CA ARG A 16 -3.85 -10.42 -13.59
C ARG A 16 -3.81 -11.13 -12.24
N ALA A 17 -4.83 -11.90 -11.91
CA ALA A 17 -4.86 -12.67 -10.66
C ALA A 17 -3.67 -13.62 -10.54
N THR A 18 -3.24 -14.26 -11.63
CA THR A 18 -2.06 -15.14 -11.67
C THR A 18 -0.79 -14.42 -11.22
N GLN A 19 -0.61 -13.15 -11.58
CA GLN A 19 0.57 -12.37 -11.16
C GLN A 19 0.58 -12.05 -9.67
N TRP A 20 -0.59 -12.02 -9.02
CA TRP A 20 -0.76 -11.52 -7.66
C TRP A 20 -1.08 -12.58 -6.62
N ALA A 21 -1.58 -13.75 -7.03
CA ALA A 21 -2.02 -14.80 -6.12
C ALA A 21 -0.92 -15.23 -5.14
N ASP A 22 0.27 -15.53 -5.65
CA ASP A 22 1.40 -15.96 -4.82
C ASP A 22 1.97 -14.82 -3.95
N PRO A 23 2.28 -13.62 -4.51
CA PRO A 23 2.71 -12.48 -3.69
C PRO A 23 1.75 -12.12 -2.55
N LEU A 24 0.44 -12.05 -2.83
CA LEU A 24 -0.57 -11.73 -1.82
C LEU A 24 -0.68 -12.84 -0.78
N SER A 25 -0.67 -14.11 -1.20
CA SER A 25 -0.74 -15.23 -0.26
C SER A 25 0.45 -15.25 0.69
N ALA A 26 1.67 -15.03 0.17
CA ALA A 26 2.88 -14.97 0.98
C ALA A 26 2.84 -13.78 1.96
N ALA A 27 2.47 -12.59 1.48
CA ALA A 27 2.41 -11.39 2.31
C ALA A 27 1.34 -11.50 3.42
N MET A 28 0.16 -12.03 3.09
CA MET A 28 -0.91 -12.28 4.07
C MET A 28 -0.45 -13.25 5.15
N ALA A 29 0.25 -14.32 4.79
CA ALA A 29 0.78 -15.29 5.75
C ALA A 29 1.79 -14.65 6.72
N LEU A 30 2.71 -13.82 6.21
CA LEU A 30 3.71 -13.12 7.04
C LEU A 30 3.09 -12.16 8.06
N CYS A 31 1.90 -11.61 7.76
CA CYS A 31 1.23 -10.60 8.57
C CYS A 31 -0.01 -11.12 9.32
N ALA A 32 -0.18 -12.45 9.41
CA ALA A 32 -1.32 -13.11 10.05
C ALA A 32 -2.70 -12.63 9.52
N ILE A 33 -2.78 -12.36 8.21
CA ILE A 33 -4.03 -12.08 7.48
C ILE A 33 -4.60 -13.42 7.02
N ASP A 34 -5.05 -14.22 7.98
CA ASP A 34 -5.30 -15.66 7.85
C ASP A 34 -6.79 -16.04 7.89
N SER A 35 -7.62 -15.28 8.60
CA SER A 35 -9.06 -15.49 8.63
C SER A 35 -9.74 -15.01 7.33
N PRO A 36 -10.85 -15.63 6.89
CA PRO A 36 -11.59 -15.17 5.71
C PRO A 36 -11.99 -13.69 5.78
N ALA A 37 -12.35 -13.19 6.98
CA ALA A 37 -12.71 -11.79 7.19
C ALA A 37 -11.52 -10.85 6.98
N ARG A 38 -10.34 -11.20 7.53
CA ARG A 38 -9.09 -10.43 7.36
C ARG A 38 -8.67 -10.41 5.89
N GLN A 39 -8.69 -11.56 5.23
CA GLN A 39 -8.32 -11.69 3.82
C GLN A 39 -9.26 -10.89 2.93
N ALA A 40 -10.58 -11.02 3.10
CA ALA A 40 -11.56 -10.27 2.33
C ALA A 40 -11.38 -8.76 2.52
N ALA A 41 -11.20 -8.29 3.75
CA ALA A 41 -11.01 -6.88 4.05
C ALA A 41 -9.70 -6.33 3.45
N PHE A 42 -8.59 -7.06 3.60
CA PHE A 42 -7.30 -6.67 3.03
C PHE A 42 -7.32 -6.61 1.49
N LEU A 43 -7.90 -7.63 0.85
CA LEU A 43 -8.02 -7.68 -0.60
C LEU A 43 -8.97 -6.60 -1.13
N ALA A 44 -10.07 -6.33 -0.44
CA ALA A 44 -10.98 -5.23 -0.78
C ALA A 44 -10.27 -3.88 -0.72
N GLN A 45 -9.49 -3.64 0.34
CA GLN A 45 -8.72 -2.40 0.48
C GLN A 45 -7.66 -2.27 -0.64
N CYS A 46 -6.88 -3.32 -0.89
CA CYS A 46 -5.92 -3.32 -2.01
C CYS A 46 -6.63 -3.04 -3.35
N GLY A 47 -7.76 -3.70 -3.60
CA GLY A 47 -8.55 -3.51 -4.81
C GLY A 47 -9.08 -2.09 -4.96
N HIS A 48 -9.50 -1.44 -3.87
CA HIS A 48 -9.98 -0.07 -3.88
C HIS A 48 -8.84 0.92 -4.18
N GLU A 49 -7.75 0.83 -3.42
CA GLU A 49 -6.67 1.85 -3.39
C GLU A 49 -5.77 1.86 -4.64
N CYS A 50 -5.65 0.74 -5.37
CA CYS A 50 -4.87 0.68 -6.60
C CYS A 50 -5.72 0.44 -7.86
N ASN A 51 -7.02 0.75 -7.79
CA ASN A 51 -7.99 0.56 -8.87
C ASN A 51 -7.92 -0.87 -9.46
N ARG A 52 -8.02 -1.87 -8.59
CA ARG A 52 -7.91 -3.30 -8.92
C ARG A 52 -6.59 -3.63 -9.61
N PHE A 53 -5.48 -3.23 -8.97
CA PHE A 53 -4.12 -3.58 -9.36
C PHE A 53 -3.69 -2.98 -10.70
N LEU A 54 -4.32 -1.87 -11.11
CA LEU A 54 -3.98 -1.14 -12.34
C LEU A 54 -2.89 -0.10 -12.11
N PHE A 55 -2.84 0.52 -10.93
CA PHE A 55 -1.92 1.62 -10.64
C PHE A 55 -1.14 1.35 -9.36
N LEU A 56 0.09 0.86 -9.50
CA LEU A 56 1.04 0.65 -8.40
C LEU A 56 1.95 1.85 -8.16
N ARG A 57 1.79 2.90 -8.97
CA ARG A 57 2.35 4.23 -8.75
C ARG A 57 1.25 5.24 -9.02
N GLU A 58 1.23 6.27 -8.21
CA GLU A 58 0.42 7.45 -8.44
C GLU A 58 0.73 8.05 -9.82
N LEU A 59 -0.32 8.38 -10.57
CA LEU A 59 -0.18 9.12 -11.82
C LEU A 59 0.36 10.50 -11.52
N TRP A 60 1.50 10.84 -12.10
CA TRP A 60 2.18 12.07 -11.78
C TRP A 60 1.93 13.14 -12.84
N GLY A 61 1.31 14.23 -12.40
CA GLY A 61 1.04 15.43 -13.16
C GLY A 61 0.63 16.49 -12.14
N PRO A 62 1.61 17.24 -11.59
CA PRO A 62 1.53 17.78 -10.22
C PRO A 62 0.24 18.55 -9.97
N THR A 63 -0.68 17.92 -9.25
CA THR A 63 -1.87 18.59 -8.68
C THR A 63 -1.46 19.55 -7.56
N PRO A 64 -2.35 20.45 -7.10
CA PRO A 64 -2.10 21.25 -5.92
C PRO A 64 -1.64 20.43 -4.71
N GLU A 65 -2.21 19.25 -4.49
CA GLU A 65 -1.84 18.33 -3.42
C GLU A 65 -0.46 17.69 -3.63
N GLN A 66 -0.16 17.24 -4.85
CA GLN A 66 1.14 16.62 -5.17
C GLN A 66 2.29 17.62 -5.01
N LYS A 67 2.06 18.91 -5.27
CA LYS A 67 3.04 19.97 -4.99
C LYS A 67 3.40 20.06 -3.52
N LEU A 68 2.51 19.66 -2.61
CA LEU A 68 2.81 19.63 -1.17
C LEU A 68 3.78 18.51 -0.80
N TYR A 69 4.07 17.54 -1.68
CA TYR A 69 5.09 16.52 -1.41
C TYR A 69 6.51 17.04 -1.60
N GLU A 70 6.70 18.10 -2.37
CA GLU A 70 8.00 18.74 -2.55
C GLU A 70 8.40 19.60 -1.34
N PRO A 71 9.68 19.60 -0.93
CA PRO A 71 10.16 20.48 0.13
C PRO A 71 9.96 21.97 -0.17
N PHE A 72 9.78 22.85 0.81
CA PHE A 72 9.76 22.62 2.27
C PHE A 72 8.38 22.93 2.86
N THR A 73 7.33 22.27 2.36
CA THR A 73 5.98 22.41 2.93
C THR A 73 5.84 21.61 4.26
N PRO A 74 4.86 21.93 5.12
CA PRO A 74 4.55 21.11 6.29
C PRO A 74 4.31 19.63 5.94
N LYS A 75 3.62 19.35 4.84
CA LYS A 75 3.33 17.99 4.38
C LYS A 75 4.61 17.27 3.96
N SER A 76 5.48 17.91 3.18
CA SER A 76 6.77 17.31 2.79
C SER A 76 7.62 16.95 4.01
N LYS A 77 7.60 17.78 5.06
CA LYS A 77 8.29 17.52 6.33
C LYS A 77 7.71 16.30 7.05
N ALA A 78 6.38 16.18 7.13
CA ALA A 78 5.72 15.00 7.71
C ALA A 78 6.02 13.71 6.93
N LEU A 79 6.18 13.81 5.61
CA LEU A 79 6.57 12.71 4.72
C LEU A 79 8.07 12.38 4.78
N GLY A 80 8.88 13.18 5.48
CA GLY A 80 10.34 13.05 5.51
C GLY A 80 11.02 13.44 4.19
N ASN A 81 10.31 14.11 3.29
CA ASN A 81 10.85 14.64 2.05
C ASN A 81 11.67 15.90 2.36
N THR A 82 12.94 15.88 1.99
CA THR A 82 13.92 16.92 2.38
C THR A 82 14.77 17.41 1.22
N THR A 83 14.75 16.71 0.09
CA THR A 83 15.49 17.06 -1.14
C THR A 83 14.53 17.37 -2.27
N ALA A 84 14.85 18.36 -3.11
CA ALA A 84 14.09 18.63 -4.32
C ALA A 84 13.98 17.35 -5.19
N GLY A 85 12.78 17.07 -5.67
CA GLY A 85 12.45 15.85 -6.41
C GLY A 85 11.96 14.68 -5.53
N ASP A 86 12.01 14.82 -4.20
CA ASP A 86 11.50 13.79 -3.28
C ASP A 86 10.00 13.56 -3.43
N GLY A 87 9.24 14.61 -3.77
CA GLY A 87 7.80 14.49 -3.96
C GLY A 87 7.47 13.49 -5.06
N PHE A 88 8.12 13.63 -6.22
CA PHE A 88 7.96 12.66 -7.30
C PHE A 88 8.58 11.30 -6.98
N ARG A 89 9.81 11.29 -6.45
CA ARG A 89 10.59 10.07 -6.18
C ARG A 89 9.84 9.14 -5.22
N TYR A 90 9.25 9.69 -4.17
CA TYR A 90 8.50 8.98 -3.14
C TYR A 90 6.98 9.22 -3.21
N ARG A 91 6.44 9.48 -4.41
CA ARG A 91 4.99 9.54 -4.66
C ARG A 91 4.28 8.24 -4.29
N GLY A 92 2.96 8.24 -4.26
CA GLY A 92 2.16 7.07 -3.89
C GLY A 92 2.56 5.81 -4.66
N GLY A 93 2.73 4.71 -3.94
CA GLY A 93 3.16 3.43 -4.50
C GLY A 93 2.63 2.20 -3.76
N GLY A 94 2.66 1.05 -4.43
CA GLY A 94 2.18 -0.22 -3.90
C GLY A 94 0.65 -0.34 -3.93
N LEU A 95 0.09 -1.30 -3.18
CA LEU A 95 -1.34 -1.60 -3.24
C LEU A 95 -2.21 -0.67 -2.41
N ILE A 96 -1.60 0.08 -1.48
CA ILE A 96 -2.28 0.95 -0.51
C ILE A 96 -1.72 2.39 -0.50
N GLN A 97 -1.07 2.81 -1.60
CA GLN A 97 -0.55 4.17 -1.79
C GLN A 97 0.41 4.68 -0.69
N ILE A 98 1.46 3.91 -0.40
CA ILE A 98 2.56 4.35 0.48
C ILE A 98 3.26 5.56 -0.15
N THR A 99 3.34 6.67 0.59
CA THR A 99 3.86 7.96 0.11
C THR A 99 4.88 8.54 1.09
N GLY A 100 5.95 9.16 0.59
CA GLY A 100 6.95 9.89 1.38
C GLY A 100 8.21 9.10 1.74
N ARG A 101 9.37 9.75 1.70
CA ARG A 101 10.69 9.13 1.96
C ARG A 101 10.74 8.36 3.28
N TYR A 102 10.17 8.94 4.35
CA TYR A 102 10.11 8.30 5.66
C TYR A 102 9.40 6.94 5.59
N ASN A 103 8.27 6.86 4.89
CA ASN A 103 7.49 5.64 4.78
C ASN A 103 8.19 4.61 3.89
N TYR A 104 8.82 5.01 2.79
CA TYR A 104 9.62 4.12 1.95
C TYR A 104 10.77 3.50 2.74
N ARG A 105 11.54 4.31 3.48
CA ARG A 105 12.60 3.83 4.37
C ARG A 105 12.06 2.84 5.40
N THR A 106 11.00 3.21 6.10
CA THR A 106 10.43 2.41 7.20
C THR A 106 9.89 1.07 6.68
N MET A 107 9.11 1.08 5.60
CA MET A 107 8.58 -0.17 5.01
C MET A 107 9.70 -1.03 4.44
N GLY A 108 10.67 -0.41 3.76
CA GLY A 108 11.83 -1.10 3.20
C GLY A 108 12.61 -1.87 4.26
N GLN A 109 12.88 -1.23 5.40
CA GLN A 109 13.55 -1.89 6.53
C GLN A 109 12.76 -3.09 7.06
N LYS A 110 11.42 -2.97 7.18
CA LYS A 110 10.56 -4.04 7.71
C LYS A 110 10.48 -5.26 6.79
N ILE A 111 10.49 -5.04 5.48
CA ILE A 111 10.39 -6.11 4.48
C ILE A 111 11.76 -6.56 3.94
N GLY A 112 12.85 -5.94 4.40
CA GLY A 112 14.22 -6.27 3.97
C GLY A 112 14.55 -5.83 2.54
N VAL A 113 13.91 -4.77 2.03
CA VAL A 113 14.11 -4.23 0.67
C VAL A 113 14.53 -2.77 0.74
N ASP A 114 15.57 -2.37 0.01
CA ASP A 114 15.99 -0.97 -0.05
C ASP A 114 15.05 -0.10 -0.90
N LEU A 115 13.94 0.33 -0.29
CA LEU A 115 12.95 1.21 -0.90
C LEU A 115 13.33 2.69 -0.84
N GLU A 116 14.25 3.09 0.04
CA GLU A 116 14.71 4.48 0.04
C GLU A 116 15.70 4.73 -1.10
N GLY A 117 16.71 3.86 -1.24
CA GLY A 117 17.67 3.93 -2.34
C GLY A 117 17.03 3.60 -3.69
N ASN A 118 16.09 2.65 -3.72
CA ASN A 118 15.45 2.15 -4.95
C ASN A 118 13.90 2.12 -4.84
N PRO A 119 13.24 3.29 -4.81
CA PRO A 119 11.80 3.40 -4.52
C PRO A 119 10.90 2.73 -5.56
N ASP A 120 11.31 2.61 -6.82
CA ASP A 120 10.48 1.99 -7.86
C ASP A 120 10.28 0.48 -7.64
N GLN A 121 11.06 -0.15 -6.75
CA GLN A 121 10.80 -1.53 -6.31
C GLN A 121 9.41 -1.69 -5.67
N ILE A 122 8.80 -0.62 -5.13
CA ILE A 122 7.46 -0.65 -4.54
C ILE A 122 6.38 -1.13 -5.53
N SER A 123 6.66 -1.10 -6.83
CA SER A 123 5.74 -1.57 -7.89
C SER A 123 5.97 -3.03 -8.29
N GLN A 124 6.98 -3.70 -7.76
CA GLN A 124 7.14 -5.13 -7.98
C GLN A 124 6.09 -5.90 -7.17
N PRO A 125 5.40 -6.91 -7.73
CA PRO A 125 4.27 -7.55 -7.06
C PRO A 125 4.58 -8.08 -5.66
N SER A 126 5.73 -8.74 -5.46
CA SER A 126 6.16 -9.25 -4.15
C SER A 126 6.38 -8.13 -3.14
N VAL A 127 7.10 -7.08 -3.54
CA VAL A 127 7.42 -5.93 -2.68
C VAL A 127 6.15 -5.13 -2.36
N ALA A 128 5.31 -4.87 -3.35
CA ALA A 128 4.02 -4.19 -3.19
C ALA A 128 3.12 -4.93 -2.21
N ALA A 129 2.98 -6.26 -2.35
CA ALA A 129 2.17 -7.07 -1.47
C ALA A 129 2.71 -7.07 -0.03
N GLN A 130 4.02 -7.29 0.14
CA GLN A 130 4.65 -7.31 1.46
C GLN A 130 4.57 -5.96 2.17
N ALA A 131 4.92 -4.86 1.49
CA ALA A 131 4.84 -3.52 2.07
C ALA A 131 3.39 -3.17 2.48
N SER A 132 2.41 -3.59 1.67
CA SER A 132 0.99 -3.32 1.94
C SER A 132 0.46 -4.15 3.12
N ALA A 133 0.80 -5.43 3.19
CA ALA A 133 0.44 -6.29 4.31
C ALA A 133 1.13 -5.83 5.62
N GLN A 134 2.39 -5.40 5.55
CA GLN A 134 3.11 -4.90 6.71
C GLN A 134 2.48 -3.60 7.25
N PHE A 135 2.11 -2.67 6.36
CA PHE A 135 1.41 -1.46 6.75
C PHE A 135 0.04 -1.75 7.40
N TRP A 136 -0.69 -2.74 6.87
CA TRP A 136 -1.94 -3.23 7.44
C TRP A 136 -1.73 -3.76 8.86
N ALA A 137 -0.67 -4.56 9.06
CA ALA A 137 -0.29 -5.09 10.37
C ALA A 137 0.07 -3.97 11.37
N ASP A 138 0.86 -2.98 10.95
CA ASP A 138 1.28 -1.84 11.79
C ASP A 138 0.10 -1.03 12.34
N ARG A 139 -1.03 -1.04 11.64
CA ARG A 139 -2.25 -0.33 12.02
C ARG A 139 -3.26 -1.18 12.77
N ASN A 140 -2.90 -2.44 13.04
CA ASN A 140 -3.76 -3.43 13.68
C ASN A 140 -5.10 -3.61 12.94
N PHE A 141 -5.09 -3.51 11.60
CA PHE A 141 -6.31 -3.65 10.79
C PHE A 141 -6.92 -5.04 10.86
N ASN A 142 -6.15 -6.07 11.24
CA ASN A 142 -6.67 -7.40 11.55
C ASN A 142 -7.77 -7.34 12.63
N ALA A 143 -7.54 -6.62 13.74
CA ALA A 143 -8.53 -6.50 14.81
C ALA A 143 -9.81 -5.78 14.35
N TYR A 144 -9.68 -4.81 13.44
CA TYR A 144 -10.83 -4.13 12.84
C TYR A 144 -11.61 -5.05 11.90
N ALA A 145 -10.91 -5.84 11.09
CA ALA A 145 -11.53 -6.82 10.21
C ALA A 145 -12.29 -7.90 11.00
N ASP A 146 -11.68 -8.43 12.07
CA ASP A 146 -12.32 -9.42 12.95
C ASP A 146 -13.59 -8.87 13.61
N ALA A 147 -13.61 -7.57 13.93
CA ALA A 147 -14.77 -6.90 14.50
C ALA A 147 -15.81 -6.45 13.45
N GLY A 148 -15.57 -6.64 12.15
CA GLY A 148 -16.43 -6.15 11.07
C GLY A 148 -16.46 -4.61 10.96
N ARG A 149 -15.37 -3.93 11.36
CA ARG A 149 -15.28 -2.47 11.48
C ARG A 149 -14.20 -1.84 10.60
N ILE A 150 -13.86 -2.46 9.46
CA ILE A 150 -12.76 -1.98 8.62
C ILE A 150 -12.95 -0.54 8.13
N SER A 151 -14.19 -0.15 7.82
CA SER A 151 -14.55 1.23 7.43
C SER A 151 -14.18 2.30 8.47
N HIS A 152 -14.21 1.93 9.76
CA HIS A 152 -13.80 2.82 10.84
C HIS A 152 -12.28 2.97 10.89
N ALA A 153 -11.54 1.91 10.56
CA ALA A 153 -10.09 1.93 10.50
C ALA A 153 -9.60 2.83 9.35
N GLU A 154 -10.23 2.72 8.19
CA GLU A 154 -9.94 3.53 6.99
C GLU A 154 -10.15 5.02 7.26
N SER A 155 -11.29 5.39 7.84
CA SER A 155 -11.62 6.79 8.18
C SER A 155 -10.58 7.41 9.13
N ARG A 156 -10.08 6.62 10.08
CA ARG A 156 -9.05 7.09 11.03
C ARG A 156 -7.69 7.26 10.37
N ASP A 157 -7.32 6.40 9.43
CA ASP A 157 -6.03 6.51 8.75
C ASP A 157 -6.00 7.69 7.76
N GLN A 158 -7.08 7.91 7.02
CA GLN A 158 -7.21 9.10 6.15
C GLN A 158 -7.02 10.40 6.93
N HIS A 159 -7.61 10.48 8.13
CA HIS A 159 -7.42 11.64 9.00
C HIS A 159 -5.96 11.80 9.44
N ARG A 160 -5.28 10.70 9.79
CA ARG A 160 -3.88 10.69 10.19
C ARG A 160 -2.92 11.11 9.07
N GLN A 161 -3.26 10.81 7.81
CA GLN A 161 -2.46 11.22 6.65
C GLN A 161 -2.70 12.67 6.21
N SER A 162 -3.80 13.28 6.66
CA SER A 162 -4.20 14.66 6.32
C SER A 162 -3.71 15.74 7.30
N GLN A 163 -3.22 15.33 8.49
CA GLN A 163 -2.62 16.22 9.49
C GLN A 163 -1.10 16.32 9.32
#